data_AF-A0AAC9HQZ8-F1
#
_entry.id   AF-A0AAC9HQZ8-F1
#
_cell.length_a   1.000
_cell.length_b   1.000
_cell.length_c   1.000
_cell.angle_alpha   90.00
_cell.angle_beta   90.00
_cell.angle_gamma   90.00
#
_symmetry.space_group_name_H-M   'P 1'
#
loop_
_entity.id
_entity.type
_entity.pdbx_description
1 polymer ?
#
loop_
_entity_poly.entity_id
_entity_poly.type
_entity_poly.pdbx_seq_one_letter_code
_entity_poly.pdbx_strand_id
1 'polypeptide(L)'
;MPLIDITHSPAVPDKALRRLGAVLPHLVSVAVECPEEPYDHDLQPGDVELRFRQWGPFDRCGVDVVIEVRSKWTESRAVNRQQRVDTLHEAIIEATGLDDVGVYLSLPVASWSQGD
;
A
#
# COMPACT_ATOMS: atom_id res chain seq x y z
N MET A 1 9.52 6.16 -4.84
CA MET A 1 9.44 5.14 -3.78
C MET A 1 8.20 5.34 -2.93
N PRO A 2 7.18 4.47 -3.04
CA PRO A 2 6.05 4.44 -2.11
C PRO A 2 6.45 3.91 -0.73
N LEU A 3 5.88 4.49 0.33
CA LEU A 3 5.94 3.98 1.70
C LEU A 3 4.59 3.35 2.06
N ILE A 4 4.61 2.13 2.56
CA ILE A 4 3.40 1.39 2.93
C ILE A 4 3.45 1.04 4.41
N ASP A 5 2.50 1.56 5.18
CA ASP A 5 2.29 1.19 6.57
C ASP A 5 1.06 0.29 6.66
N ILE A 6 1.24 -0.94 7.16
CA ILE A 6 0.21 -1.95 7.33
C ILE A 6 -0.07 -2.11 8.82
N THR A 7 -1.27 -1.73 9.23
CA THR A 7 -1.76 -1.88 10.60
C THR A 7 -2.80 -2.98 10.65
N HIS A 8 -2.62 -4.00 11.50
CA HIS A 8 -3.52 -5.17 11.48
C HIS A 8 -3.93 -5.68 12.86
N SER A 9 -5.11 -6.27 12.90
CA SER A 9 -5.65 -7.01 14.03
C SER A 9 -4.76 -8.22 14.36
N PRO A 10 -4.61 -8.57 15.66
CA PRO A 10 -3.96 -9.82 16.05
C PRO A 10 -4.70 -11.07 15.55
N ALA A 11 -5.96 -10.94 15.14
CA ALA A 11 -6.75 -12.05 14.59
C ALA A 11 -6.39 -12.38 13.13
N VAL A 12 -5.70 -11.48 12.42
CA VAL A 12 -5.33 -11.67 11.03
C VAL A 12 -4.25 -12.77 10.93
N PRO A 13 -4.47 -13.85 10.15
CA PRO A 13 -3.51 -14.94 10.09
C PRO A 13 -2.17 -14.53 9.46
N ASP A 14 -1.05 -15.02 10.02
CA ASP A 14 0.30 -14.82 9.46
C ASP A 14 0.42 -15.18 7.98
N LYS A 15 -0.32 -16.20 7.53
CA LYS A 15 -0.35 -16.59 6.11
C LYS A 15 -0.88 -15.46 5.22
N ALA A 16 -1.94 -14.77 5.67
CA ALA A 16 -2.49 -13.64 4.96
C ALA A 16 -1.53 -12.44 4.99
N LEU A 17 -0.88 -12.17 6.12
CA LEU A 17 0.14 -11.09 6.23
C LEU A 17 1.35 -11.34 5.33
N ARG A 18 1.84 -12.58 5.25
CA ARG A 18 2.92 -12.97 4.32
C ARG A 18 2.50 -12.81 2.86
N ARG A 19 1.26 -13.20 2.54
CA ARG A 19 0.71 -13.02 1.19
C ARG A 19 0.61 -11.54 0.85
N LEU A 20 0.11 -10.72 1.78
CA LEU A 20 0.02 -9.28 1.64
C LEU A 20 1.40 -8.65 1.39
N GLY A 21 2.41 -9.02 2.17
CA GLY A 21 3.79 -8.55 1.98
C GLY A 21 4.40 -8.92 0.63
N ALA A 22 3.99 -10.05 0.05
CA ALA A 22 4.47 -10.48 -1.26
C ALA A 22 3.79 -9.74 -2.43
N VAL A 23 2.51 -9.38 -2.30
CA VAL A 23 1.73 -8.79 -3.42
C VAL A 23 1.68 -7.27 -3.40
N LEU A 24 1.73 -6.65 -2.22
CA LEU A 24 1.57 -5.20 -2.07
C LEU A 24 2.56 -4.35 -2.87
N PRO A 25 3.87 -4.69 -2.95
CA PRO A 25 4.81 -3.90 -3.74
C PRO A 25 4.35 -3.71 -5.19
N HIS A 26 3.92 -4.80 -5.83
CA HIS A 26 3.45 -4.78 -7.20
C HIS A 26 2.12 -4.04 -7.33
N LEU A 27 1.13 -4.39 -6.50
CA LEU A 27 -0.21 -3.81 -6.56
C LEU A 27 -0.17 -2.29 -6.35
N VAL A 28 0.63 -1.82 -5.38
CA VAL A 28 0.79 -0.38 -5.13
C VAL A 28 1.48 0.31 -6.29
N SER A 29 2.55 -0.27 -6.86
CA SER A 29 3.24 0.34 -8.01
C SER A 29 2.33 0.48 -9.23
N VAL A 30 1.49 -0.52 -9.53
CA VAL A 30 0.43 -0.40 -10.55
C VAL A 30 -0.57 0.70 -10.18
N ALA A 31 -1.05 0.71 -8.94
CA ALA A 31 -2.05 1.67 -8.49
C ALA A 31 -1.55 3.12 -8.53
N VAL A 32 -0.26 3.38 -8.34
CA VAL A 32 0.33 4.74 -8.37
C VAL A 32 1.10 5.04 -9.65
N GLU A 33 1.07 4.15 -10.65
CA GLU A 33 1.74 4.38 -11.93
C GLU A 33 1.24 5.65 -12.60
N CYS A 34 2.16 6.45 -13.15
CA CYS A 34 1.84 7.64 -13.92
C CYS A 34 2.89 7.95 -14.98
N PRO A 35 2.58 8.79 -15.99
CA PRO A 35 3.52 9.10 -17.07
C PRO A 35 4.84 9.71 -16.61
N GLU A 36 4.84 10.44 -15.49
CA GLU A 36 6.03 11.08 -14.93
C GLU A 36 6.99 10.09 -14.25
N GLU A 37 6.46 8.99 -13.75
CA GLU A 37 7.19 7.93 -13.03
C GLU A 37 6.59 6.58 -13.46
N PRO A 38 6.92 6.09 -14.68
CA PRO A 38 6.38 4.85 -15.21
C PRO A 38 6.85 3.66 -14.38
N TYR A 39 6.02 2.60 -14.34
CA TYR A 39 6.37 1.36 -13.66
C TYR A 39 6.84 0.33 -14.69
N ASP A 40 8.08 -0.13 -14.56
CA ASP A 40 8.73 -1.09 -15.46
C ASP A 40 8.42 -2.56 -15.15
N HIS A 41 7.61 -2.81 -14.11
CA HIS A 41 7.29 -4.13 -13.58
C HIS A 41 8.48 -4.92 -13.03
N ASP A 42 9.64 -4.29 -12.80
CA ASP A 42 10.86 -4.94 -12.31
C ASP A 42 11.24 -4.42 -10.92
N LEU A 43 10.47 -4.82 -9.90
CA LEU A 43 10.68 -4.36 -8.53
C LEU A 43 12.00 -4.85 -7.95
N GLN A 44 12.84 -3.91 -7.57
CA GLN A 44 14.07 -4.12 -6.83
C GLN A 44 13.87 -3.90 -5.32
N PRO A 45 14.74 -4.49 -4.48
CA PRO A 45 14.81 -4.15 -3.07
C PRO A 45 14.98 -2.63 -2.87
N GLY A 46 14.09 -2.03 -2.09
CA GLY A 46 14.10 -0.59 -1.82
C GLY A 46 13.16 0.24 -2.70
N ASP A 47 12.55 -0.31 -3.75
CA ASP A 47 11.58 0.45 -4.57
C ASP A 47 10.27 0.75 -3.85
N VAL A 48 9.92 -0.12 -2.89
CA VAL A 48 8.76 0.00 -2.02
C VAL A 48 9.16 -0.45 -0.62
N GLU A 49 8.85 0.37 0.38
CA GLU A 49 9.07 0.06 1.79
C GLU A 49 7.76 -0.42 2.43
N LEU A 50 7.78 -1.56 3.11
CA LEU A 50 6.63 -2.12 3.83
C LEU A 50 6.91 -2.19 5.31
N ARG A 51 5.96 -1.72 6.12
CA ARG A 51 6.03 -1.77 7.58
C ARG A 51 4.79 -2.40 8.16
N PHE A 52 4.95 -3.56 8.79
CA PHE A 52 3.87 -4.24 9.49
C PHE A 52 3.85 -3.85 10.96
N ARG A 53 2.69 -3.41 11.44
CA ARG A 53 2.43 -3.10 12.84
C ARG A 53 1.15 -3.79 13.28
N GLN A 54 1.27 -4.74 14.19
CA GLN A 54 0.12 -5.29 14.89
C GLN A 54 -0.49 -4.22 15.83
N TRP A 55 -1.82 -4.25 15.98
CA TRP A 55 -2.51 -3.37 16.94
C TRP A 55 -2.02 -3.56 18.37
N GLY A 56 -1.89 -2.44 19.07
CA GLY A 56 -1.69 -2.37 20.50
C GLY A 56 -3.02 -2.34 21.27
N PRO A 57 -2.97 -2.43 22.61
CA PRO A 57 -4.16 -2.57 23.47
C PRO A 57 -5.14 -1.37 23.40
N PHE A 58 -4.64 -0.19 23.02
CA PHE A 58 -5.42 1.05 22.97
C PHE A 58 -5.86 1.42 21.55
N ASP A 59 -5.44 0.67 20.53
CA ASP A 59 -5.85 0.93 19.16
C ASP A 59 -7.33 0.57 18.97
N ARG A 60 -8.03 1.37 18.16
CA ARG A 60 -9.42 1.15 17.77
C ARG A 60 -9.50 1.34 16.26
N CYS A 61 -9.83 0.28 15.55
CA CYS A 61 -9.99 0.28 14.10
C CYS A 61 -11.35 -0.34 13.77
N GLY A 62 -11.99 0.18 12.72
CA GLY A 62 -13.27 -0.32 12.22
C GLY A 62 -13.13 -1.44 11.18
N VAL A 63 -11.89 -1.77 10.79
CA VAL A 63 -11.53 -2.83 9.85
C VAL A 63 -10.36 -3.62 10.40
N ASP A 64 -10.22 -4.91 10.07
CA ASP A 64 -9.13 -5.78 10.53
C ASP A 64 -7.74 -5.42 10.00
N VAL A 65 -7.63 -4.82 8.81
CA VAL A 65 -6.36 -4.38 8.23
C VAL A 65 -6.50 -2.99 7.62
N VAL A 66 -5.63 -2.05 7.99
CA VAL A 66 -5.50 -0.72 7.37
C VAL A 66 -4.16 -0.63 6.67
N ILE A 67 -4.19 -0.28 5.39
CA ILE A 67 -3.01 -0.12 4.53
C ILE A 67 -2.93 1.35 4.14
N GLU A 68 -1.99 2.07 4.73
CA GLU A 68 -1.67 3.44 4.35
C GLU A 68 -0.58 3.41 3.29
N VAL A 69 -0.89 3.95 2.12
CA VAL A 69 0.03 4.13 1.01
C VAL A 69 0.38 5.60 0.89
N ARG A 70 1.67 5.91 0.93
CA ARG A 70 2.20 7.26 0.71
C ARG A 70 3.06 7.23 -0.53
N SER A 71 2.64 7.94 -1.58
CA SER A 71 3.39 8.06 -2.83
C SER A 71 3.56 9.53 -3.20
N LYS A 72 4.63 9.86 -3.93
CA LYS A 72 4.93 11.25 -4.30
C LYS A 72 3.79 11.85 -5.12
N TRP A 73 3.41 13.08 -4.79
CA TRP A 73 2.40 13.81 -5.56
C TRP A 73 2.84 14.05 -7.01
N THR A 74 1.93 13.76 -7.93
CA THR A 74 1.93 14.26 -9.32
C THR A 74 0.49 14.60 -9.69
N GLU A 75 0.31 15.48 -10.68
CA GLU A 75 -1.03 15.82 -11.18
C GLU A 75 -1.74 14.56 -11.70
N SER A 76 -1.04 13.74 -12.48
CA SER A 76 -1.56 12.49 -13.06
C SER A 76 -2.01 11.45 -12.01
N ARG A 77 -1.39 11.41 -10.83
CA ARG A 77 -1.85 10.57 -9.70
C ARG A 77 -3.06 11.18 -9.00
N ALA A 78 -3.11 12.50 -8.91
CA ALA A 78 -4.13 13.21 -8.14
C ALA A 78 -5.50 13.21 -8.82
N VAL A 79 -5.57 13.27 -10.15
CA VAL A 79 -6.83 13.40 -10.91
C VAL A 79 -7.78 12.21 -10.75
N ASN A 80 -7.27 11.00 -10.54
CA ASN A 80 -8.05 9.77 -10.39
C ASN A 80 -7.71 9.03 -9.08
N ARG A 81 -7.33 9.77 -8.03
CA ARG A 81 -6.90 9.21 -6.74
C ARG A 81 -7.90 8.23 -6.12
N GLN A 82 -9.20 8.53 -6.18
CA GLN A 82 -10.23 7.64 -5.62
C GLN A 82 -10.29 6.33 -6.40
N GLN A 83 -10.40 6.39 -7.73
CA GLN A 83 -10.40 5.20 -8.58
C GLN A 83 -9.18 4.31 -8.33
N ARG A 84 -7.99 4.89 -8.17
CA ARG A 84 -6.76 4.14 -7.86
C ARG A 84 -6.86 3.40 -6.53
N VAL A 85 -7.41 4.04 -5.50
CA VAL A 85 -7.56 3.41 -4.19
C VAL A 85 -8.61 2.31 -4.22
N ASP A 86 -9.69 2.49 -4.97
CA ASP A 86 -10.75 1.49 -5.12
C ASP A 86 -10.22 0.25 -5.86
N THR A 87 -9.52 0.44 -6.99
CA THR A 87 -8.89 -0.68 -7.72
C THR A 87 -7.82 -1.39 -6.90
N LEU A 88 -7.01 -0.64 -6.14
CA LEU A 88 -6.01 -1.24 -5.25
C LEU A 88 -6.67 -2.08 -4.14
N HIS A 89 -7.75 -1.57 -3.55
CA HIS A 89 -8.53 -2.27 -2.53
C HIS A 89 -9.09 -3.59 -3.05
N GLU A 90 -9.74 -3.57 -4.22
CA GLU A 90 -10.27 -4.77 -4.88
C GLU A 90 -9.17 -5.80 -5.16
N ALA A 91 -8.04 -5.37 -5.73
CA ALA A 91 -6.92 -6.26 -6.06
C ALA A 91 -6.28 -6.89 -4.80
N ILE A 92 -6.25 -6.18 -3.68
CA ILE A 92 -5.75 -6.71 -2.41
C ILE A 92 -6.68 -7.81 -1.90
N ILE A 93 -8.00 -7.57 -1.90
CA ILE A 93 -9.00 -8.57 -1.50
C ILE A 93 -8.86 -9.82 -2.36
N GLU A 94 -8.82 -9.67 -3.68
CA GLU A 94 -8.67 -10.78 -4.61
C GLU A 94 -7.39 -11.59 -4.37
N ALA A 95 -6.25 -10.90 -4.16
CA ALA A 95 -4.95 -11.56 -4.04
C ALA A 95 -4.71 -12.23 -2.68
N THR A 96 -5.40 -11.80 -1.62
CA THR A 96 -5.15 -12.21 -0.23
C THR A 96 -6.30 -13.00 0.40
N GLY A 97 -7.53 -12.82 -0.07
CA GLY A 97 -8.74 -13.37 0.55
C GLY A 97 -9.09 -12.72 1.89
N LEU A 98 -8.59 -11.51 2.17
CA LEU A 98 -9.00 -10.72 3.32
C LEU A 98 -10.32 -10.01 3.02
N ASP A 99 -11.28 -10.06 3.94
CA ASP A 99 -12.61 -9.49 3.73
C ASP A 99 -12.77 -8.08 4.31
N ASP A 100 -11.97 -7.73 5.32
CA ASP A 100 -12.11 -6.49 6.10
C ASP A 100 -10.83 -5.65 6.07
N VAL A 101 -10.64 -4.97 4.93
CA VAL A 101 -9.45 -4.18 4.62
C VAL A 101 -9.84 -2.74 4.31
N GLY A 102 -9.11 -1.77 4.85
CA GLY A 102 -9.15 -0.37 4.46
C GLY A 102 -7.85 0.04 3.76
N VAL A 103 -7.95 0.82 2.69
CA VAL A 103 -6.79 1.39 1.99
C VAL A 103 -6.89 2.91 2.03
N TYR A 104 -5.82 3.56 2.44
CA TYR A 104 -5.71 5.02 2.46
C TYR A 104 -4.53 5.46 1.59
N LEU A 105 -4.82 6.12 0.47
CA LEU A 105 -3.80 6.66 -0.43
C LEU A 105 -3.60 8.16 -0.18
N SER A 106 -2.41 8.51 0.31
CA SER A 106 -1.95 9.89 0.40
C SER A 106 -0.91 10.20 -0.68
N LEU A 107 -1.00 11.41 -1.21
CA LEU A 107 -0.10 11.94 -2.23
C LEU A 107 0.58 13.22 -1.72
N PRO A 108 1.54 13.14 -0.79
CA PRO A 108 2.24 14.31 -0.28
C PRO A 108 3.22 14.90 -1.30
N VAL A 109 3.44 16.21 -1.22
CA VAL A 109 4.63 16.84 -1.78
C VAL A 109 5.81 16.46 -0.89
N ALA A 110 6.66 15.58 -1.38
CA ALA A 110 7.74 14.98 -0.60
C ALA A 110 8.99 14.74 -1.45
N SER A 111 10.12 14.66 -0.77
CA SER A 111 11.42 14.29 -1.34
C SER A 111 11.95 13.06 -0.64
N TRP A 112 12.68 12.23 -1.38
CA TRP A 112 13.35 11.02 -0.88
C TRP A 112 14.81 11.05 -1.29
N SER A 113 15.69 10.52 -0.45
CA SER A 113 17.12 10.33 -0.72
C SER A 113 17.56 9.01 -0.12
N GLN A 114 18.20 8.18 -0.93
CA GLN A 114 18.77 6.88 -0.55
C GLN A 114 20.16 6.77 -1.19
N GLY A 115 21.13 6.24 -0.45
CA GLY A 115 22.46 5.95 -0.98
C GLY A 115 22.50 4.58 -1.67
N ASP A 116 23.61 4.32 -2.36
CA ASP A 116 23.95 3.00 -2.90
C ASP A 116 24.17 1.95 -1.79
#